data_AF-A0A940T6T7-F1
#
_entry.id   AF-A0A940T6T7-F1
#
_cell.length_a   1.000
_cell.length_b   1.000
_cell.length_c   1.000
_cell.angle_alpha   90.00
_cell.angle_beta   90.00
_cell.angle_gamma   90.00
#
_symmetry.space_group_name_H-M   'P 1'
#
loop_
_entity.id
_entity.type
_entity.pdbx_description
1 polymer ?
#
loop_
_entity_poly.entity_id
_entity_poly.type
_entity_poly.pdbx_seq_one_letter_code
_entity_poly.pdbx_strand_id
1 'polypeptide(L)'
;MKKSIITLVIAMVAMSSFAQSKSIEPEYIGQVVILNADSTTTLLQKETAKMKAKSSKWGMLPIPGAGMLDKSKVKLTIKGSEAPVKVKAGPLTLVIKTGNNEKDPKEVFGVWKLEVEKKARTFLVAEAGFLSGVTATTNYNNVPFVAKKYGEGCYIIFFDNIEPGEYAVNTDFANLSTFSVQ
;
A
#
# COMPACT_ATOMS: atom_id res chain seq x y z
N MET A 1 -4.21 13.38 -62.94
CA MET A 1 -4.51 14.07 -61.66
C MET A 1 -5.44 13.27 -60.75
N LYS A 2 -6.48 12.57 -61.24
CA LYS A 2 -7.40 11.79 -60.37
C LYS A 2 -6.81 10.52 -59.73
N LYS A 3 -5.84 9.86 -60.36
CA LYS A 3 -5.21 8.62 -59.82
C LYS A 3 -4.19 8.90 -58.71
N SER A 4 -3.50 10.04 -58.78
CA SER A 4 -2.48 10.44 -57.79
C SER A 4 -3.09 10.86 -56.44
N ILE A 5 -4.33 11.37 -56.45
CA ILE A 5 -5.04 11.76 -55.22
C ILE A 5 -5.48 10.52 -54.43
N ILE A 6 -5.87 9.44 -55.11
CA ILE A 6 -6.33 8.20 -54.46
C ILE A 6 -5.16 7.48 -53.75
N THR A 7 -3.95 7.53 -54.31
CA THR A 7 -2.75 6.93 -53.68
C THR A 7 -2.33 7.65 -52.40
N LEU A 8 -2.56 8.97 -52.30
CA LEU A 8 -2.17 9.75 -51.12
C LEU A 8 -3.11 9.52 -49.92
N VAL A 9 -4.39 9.25 -50.17
CA VAL A 9 -5.40 9.01 -49.10
C VAL A 9 -5.21 7.62 -48.47
N ILE A 10 -4.79 6.62 -49.23
CA ILE A 10 -4.52 5.26 -48.69
C ILE A 10 -3.23 5.23 -47.86
N ALA A 11 -2.24 6.09 -48.17
CA ALA A 11 -1.00 6.19 -47.39
C ALA A 11 -1.19 6.85 -46.01
N MET A 12 -2.21 7.72 -45.84
CA MET A 12 -2.48 8.38 -44.55
C MET A 12 -3.21 7.50 -43.53
N VAL A 13 -3.91 6.45 -43.97
CA VAL A 13 -4.63 5.53 -43.06
C VAL A 13 -3.67 4.52 -42.39
N ALA A 14 -2.44 4.37 -42.90
CA ALA A 14 -1.48 3.39 -42.40
C ALA A 14 -0.62 3.85 -41.21
N MET A 15 -0.76 5.10 -40.74
CA MET A 15 0.10 5.66 -39.67
C MET A 15 -0.56 5.84 -38.31
N SER A 16 -1.82 5.46 -38.12
CA SER A 16 -2.45 5.45 -36.79
C SER A 16 -2.22 4.13 -36.05
N SER A 17 -0.99 3.63 -36.06
CA SER A 17 -0.54 2.63 -35.10
C SER A 17 -0.23 3.36 -33.80
N PHE A 18 -1.28 3.80 -33.09
CA PHE A 18 -1.13 4.01 -31.66
C PHE A 18 -0.80 2.65 -31.07
N ALA A 19 0.49 2.38 -30.88
CA ALA A 19 0.92 1.45 -29.86
C ALA A 19 0.42 2.03 -28.53
N GLN A 20 -0.85 1.83 -28.22
CA GLN A 20 -1.37 2.05 -26.89
C GLN A 20 -0.59 1.07 -26.03
N SER A 21 0.44 1.57 -25.34
CA SER A 21 1.07 0.85 -24.25
C SER A 21 -0.06 0.56 -23.26
N LYS A 22 -0.67 -0.62 -23.39
CA LYS A 22 -1.81 -1.03 -22.57
C LYS A 22 -1.36 -0.92 -21.12
N SER A 23 -1.93 0.02 -20.38
CA SER A 23 -1.67 0.14 -18.95
C SER A 23 -1.99 -1.21 -18.33
N ILE A 24 -0.98 -1.86 -17.74
CA ILE A 24 -1.17 -3.11 -17.04
C ILE A 24 -1.85 -2.77 -15.71
N GLU A 25 -3.17 -2.87 -15.69
CA GLU A 25 -4.01 -2.56 -14.55
C GLU A 25 -4.51 -3.85 -13.88
N PRO A 26 -4.58 -3.89 -12.54
CA PRO A 26 -5.29 -4.95 -11.85
C PRO A 26 -6.77 -5.00 -12.26
N GLU A 27 -7.34 -6.20 -12.26
CA GLU A 27 -8.69 -6.45 -12.76
C GLU A 27 -9.76 -5.90 -11.80
N TYR A 28 -9.56 -6.04 -10.48
CA TYR A 28 -10.56 -5.69 -9.47
C TYR A 28 -10.13 -4.54 -8.56
N ILE A 29 -11.11 -3.74 -8.13
CA ILE A 29 -10.91 -2.66 -7.15
C ILE A 29 -10.35 -3.25 -5.84
N GLY A 30 -9.34 -2.57 -5.29
CA GLY A 30 -8.62 -2.97 -4.09
C GLY A 30 -7.54 -4.02 -4.34
N GLN A 31 -7.30 -4.43 -5.59
CA GLN A 31 -6.12 -5.23 -5.92
C GLN A 31 -4.87 -4.35 -6.03
N VAL A 32 -3.76 -4.93 -5.61
CA VAL A 32 -2.42 -4.35 -5.71
C VAL A 32 -1.53 -5.34 -6.42
N VAL A 33 -0.82 -4.88 -7.43
CA VAL A 33 0.17 -5.68 -8.16
C VAL A 33 1.53 -5.01 -8.08
N ILE A 34 2.58 -5.82 -8.07
CA ILE A 34 3.94 -5.39 -8.34
C ILE A 34 4.14 -5.39 -9.85
N LEU A 35 4.69 -4.32 -10.39
CA LEU A 35 5.17 -4.28 -11.78
C LEU A 35 6.65 -4.69 -11.80
N ASN A 36 6.92 -5.85 -12.39
CA ASN A 36 8.25 -6.42 -12.49
C ASN A 36 9.05 -5.77 -13.63
N ALA A 37 10.38 -5.88 -13.60
CA ALA A 37 11.26 -5.29 -14.60
C ALA A 37 11.05 -5.87 -16.02
N ASP A 38 10.53 -7.09 -16.11
CA ASP A 38 10.19 -7.78 -17.36
C ASP A 38 8.79 -7.41 -17.90
N SER A 39 8.17 -6.35 -17.35
CA SER A 39 6.80 -5.92 -17.66
C SER A 39 5.70 -6.93 -17.31
N THR A 40 6.00 -7.98 -16.52
CA THR A 40 4.97 -8.83 -15.92
C THR A 40 4.45 -8.23 -14.62
N THR A 41 3.36 -8.79 -14.09
CA THR A 41 2.80 -8.38 -12.81
C THR A 41 2.65 -9.51 -11.84
N THR A 42 2.92 -9.23 -10.56
CA THR A 42 2.69 -10.16 -9.45
C THR A 42 1.59 -9.62 -8.56
N LEU A 43 0.47 -10.34 -8.45
CA LEU A 43 -0.64 -9.97 -7.57
C LEU A 43 -0.28 -10.17 -6.10
N LEU A 44 -0.44 -9.12 -5.30
CA LEU A 44 -0.28 -9.21 -3.86
C LEU A 44 -1.45 -9.95 -3.22
N GLN A 45 -1.13 -10.95 -2.39
CA GLN A 45 -2.14 -11.67 -1.64
C GLN A 45 -2.70 -10.78 -0.53
N LYS A 46 -4.02 -10.84 -0.34
CA LYS A 46 -4.69 -10.17 0.77
C LYS A 46 -4.66 -11.05 2.00
N GLU A 47 -4.20 -10.50 3.11
CA GLU A 47 -4.20 -11.16 4.40
C GLU A 47 -5.10 -10.42 5.39
N THR A 48 -5.93 -11.20 6.11
CA THR A 48 -6.86 -10.63 7.08
C THR A 48 -6.13 -10.05 8.28
N ALA A 49 -6.40 -8.78 8.55
CA ALA A 49 -5.91 -8.04 9.68
C ALA A 49 -6.93 -8.06 10.83
N LYS A 50 -6.43 -8.15 12.07
CA LYS A 50 -7.24 -8.03 13.29
C LYS A 50 -6.80 -6.83 14.08
N MET A 51 -7.74 -5.95 14.41
CA MET A 51 -7.49 -4.83 15.30
C MET A 51 -7.59 -5.29 16.76
N LYS A 52 -6.57 -5.01 17.56
CA LYS A 52 -6.50 -5.36 18.98
C LYS A 52 -6.14 -4.12 19.78
N ALA A 53 -7.02 -3.73 20.70
CA ALA A 53 -6.68 -2.78 21.75
C ALA A 53 -5.89 -3.52 22.84
N LYS A 54 -4.67 -3.06 23.10
CA LYS A 54 -3.87 -3.45 24.26
C LYS A 54 -3.88 -2.28 25.24
N SER A 55 -4.58 -2.45 26.36
CA SER A 55 -4.36 -1.62 27.55
C SER A 55 -3.23 -2.24 28.37
N SER A 56 -2.31 -1.42 28.87
CA SER A 56 -1.32 -1.87 29.83
C SER A 56 -2.04 -2.29 31.13
N LYS A 57 -1.81 -3.52 31.59
CA LYS A 57 -2.30 -3.98 32.91
C LYS A 57 -1.62 -3.29 34.09
N TRP A 58 -0.59 -2.48 33.84
CA TRP A 58 0.29 -1.89 34.86
C TRP A 58 -0.14 -0.52 35.38
N GLY A 59 -0.93 0.29 34.67
CA GLY A 59 -1.44 1.56 35.22
C GLY A 59 -2.84 1.50 35.80
N MET A 60 -3.43 0.30 35.87
CA MET A 60 -4.63 0.04 36.69
C MET A 60 -4.28 -0.33 38.15
N LEU A 61 -2.99 -0.49 38.48
CA LEU A 61 -2.52 -0.62 39.85
C LEU A 61 -2.09 0.76 40.35
N PRO A 62 -2.80 1.36 41.32
CA PRO A 62 -2.34 2.61 41.93
C PRO A 62 -1.09 2.30 42.76
N ILE A 63 0.10 2.53 42.20
CA ILE A 63 1.36 2.49 42.94
C ILE A 63 1.61 3.92 43.47
N PRO A 64 1.57 4.15 44.79
CA PRO A 64 1.88 5.46 45.36
C PRO A 64 3.30 5.90 44.94
N GLY A 65 3.41 7.05 44.28
CA GLY A 65 4.71 7.59 43.83
C GLY A 65 5.14 7.20 42.42
N ALA A 66 4.46 6.26 41.74
CA ALA A 66 4.62 6.05 40.30
C ALA A 66 3.38 6.60 39.59
N GLY A 67 3.55 7.66 38.80
CA GLY A 67 2.45 8.20 37.99
C GLY A 67 1.83 7.12 37.12
N MET A 68 0.50 7.18 36.91
CA MET A 68 -0.23 6.32 35.99
C MET A 68 0.35 6.45 34.56
N LEU A 69 1.32 5.61 34.23
CA LEU A 69 1.99 5.52 32.93
C LEU A 69 1.18 4.63 31.95
N ASP A 70 -0.16 4.70 31.99
CA ASP A 70 -0.96 3.89 31.09
C ASP A 70 -0.91 4.44 29.66
N LYS A 71 -0.35 3.63 28.78
CA LYS A 71 -0.35 3.83 27.34
C LYS A 71 -1.28 2.79 26.72
N SER A 72 -2.45 3.24 26.27
CA SER A 72 -3.37 2.39 25.53
C SER A 72 -2.96 2.38 24.06
N LYS A 73 -2.68 1.19 23.51
CA LYS A 73 -2.25 1.03 22.11
C LYS A 73 -3.28 0.24 21.32
N VAL A 74 -3.67 0.74 20.16
CA VAL A 74 -4.44 -0.02 19.18
C VAL A 74 -3.47 -0.53 18.12
N LYS A 75 -3.27 -1.85 18.08
CA LYS A 75 -2.45 -2.50 17.08
C LYS A 75 -3.32 -3.25 16.08
N LEU A 76 -3.03 -3.08 14.81
CA LEU A 76 -3.44 -4.00 13.76
C LEU A 76 -2.47 -5.19 13.75
N THR A 77 -2.98 -6.40 13.57
CA THR A 77 -2.20 -7.64 13.62
C THR A 77 -2.59 -8.57 12.47
N ILE A 78 -1.59 -9.00 11.69
CA ILE A 78 -1.67 -10.03 10.66
C ILE A 78 -0.95 -11.28 11.19
N LYS A 79 -1.51 -12.46 10.93
CA LYS A 79 -0.88 -13.74 11.32
C LYS A 79 0.31 -14.04 10.40
N GLY A 80 1.34 -14.70 10.92
CA GLY A 80 2.55 -15.05 10.17
C GLY A 80 3.63 -13.97 10.29
N SER A 81 4.89 -14.40 10.25
CA SER A 81 6.07 -13.54 10.33
C SER A 81 6.50 -12.99 8.97
N GLU A 82 6.04 -13.59 7.88
CA GLU A 82 6.38 -13.22 6.51
C GLU A 82 5.13 -13.21 5.64
N ALA A 83 5.11 -12.36 4.62
CA ALA A 83 4.10 -12.34 3.59
C ALA A 83 4.33 -13.48 2.58
N PRO A 84 3.27 -13.93 1.89
CA PRO A 84 3.37 -14.95 0.85
C PRO A 84 4.19 -14.49 -0.37
N VAL A 85 4.11 -13.21 -0.71
CA VAL A 85 4.83 -12.62 -1.85
C VAL A 85 6.15 -12.03 -1.39
N LYS A 86 7.24 -12.47 -2.02
CA LYS A 86 8.61 -12.06 -1.68
C LYS A 86 9.22 -11.29 -2.85
N VAL A 87 9.84 -10.15 -2.56
CA VAL A 87 10.58 -9.32 -3.50
C VAL A 87 11.96 -9.02 -2.96
N LYS A 88 12.87 -8.63 -3.85
CA LYS A 88 14.21 -8.18 -3.45
C LYS A 88 14.16 -6.72 -2.98
N ALA A 89 15.03 -6.36 -2.06
CA ALA A 89 15.33 -4.97 -1.74
C ALA A 89 15.82 -4.21 -2.98
N GLY A 90 15.54 -2.91 -3.03
CA GLY A 90 15.87 -2.05 -4.17
C GLY A 90 14.64 -1.39 -4.80
N PRO A 91 14.70 -1.05 -6.10
CA PRO A 91 13.59 -0.40 -6.78
C PRO A 91 12.34 -1.28 -6.81
N LEU A 92 11.18 -0.70 -6.49
CA LEU A 92 9.89 -1.40 -6.52
C LEU A 92 8.80 -0.51 -7.11
N THR A 93 7.99 -1.07 -8.00
CA THR A 93 6.83 -0.38 -8.56
C THR A 93 5.54 -1.11 -8.17
N LEU A 94 4.57 -0.38 -7.64
CA LEU A 94 3.24 -0.89 -7.30
C LEU A 94 2.16 -0.22 -8.13
N VAL A 95 1.16 -0.98 -8.56
CA VAL A 95 -0.06 -0.46 -9.18
C VAL A 95 -1.26 -0.88 -8.33
N ILE A 96 -2.11 0.08 -7.97
CA ILE A 96 -3.25 -0.09 -7.06
C ILE A 96 -4.51 0.32 -7.80
N LYS A 97 -5.48 -0.60 -7.94
CA LYS A 97 -6.79 -0.33 -8.56
C LYS A 97 -7.75 0.24 -7.52
N THR A 98 -8.21 1.47 -7.72
CA THR A 98 -9.09 2.20 -6.78
C THR A 98 -10.46 2.53 -7.37
N GLY A 99 -10.71 2.18 -8.63
CA GLY A 99 -11.96 2.44 -9.35
C GLY A 99 -11.99 3.79 -10.04
N ASN A 100 -11.44 4.83 -9.41
CA ASN A 100 -11.10 6.12 -10.01
C ASN A 100 -9.77 6.63 -9.44
N ASN A 101 -9.17 7.64 -10.07
CA ASN A 101 -7.92 8.25 -9.62
C ASN A 101 -8.01 9.78 -9.44
N GLU A 102 -9.13 10.24 -8.88
CA GLU A 102 -9.45 11.67 -8.75
C GLU A 102 -8.98 12.30 -7.43
N LYS A 103 -8.92 11.51 -6.36
CA LYS A 103 -8.58 11.96 -5.01
C LYS A 103 -7.07 12.01 -4.77
N ASP A 104 -6.67 12.66 -3.68
CA ASP A 104 -5.29 12.52 -3.22
C ASP A 104 -5.01 11.05 -2.86
N PRO A 105 -3.96 10.41 -3.42
CA PRO A 105 -3.62 9.01 -3.14
C PRO A 105 -3.51 8.69 -1.64
N LYS A 106 -3.01 9.65 -0.84
CA LYS A 106 -2.81 9.48 0.61
C LYS A 106 -4.12 9.45 1.41
N GLU A 107 -5.23 9.88 0.81
CA GLU A 107 -6.57 9.76 1.38
C GLU A 107 -7.26 8.45 0.96
N VAL A 108 -6.75 7.78 -0.07
CA VAL A 108 -7.36 6.58 -0.66
C VAL A 108 -6.74 5.30 -0.11
N PHE A 109 -5.41 5.28 0.05
CA PHE A 109 -4.70 4.10 0.54
C PHE A 109 -3.47 4.47 1.36
N GLY A 110 -2.98 3.50 2.13
CA GLY A 110 -1.75 3.61 2.89
C GLY A 110 -0.72 2.54 2.56
N VAL A 111 0.56 2.85 2.77
CA VAL A 111 1.67 1.89 2.68
C VAL A 111 2.34 1.82 4.06
N TRP A 112 2.38 0.61 4.61
CA TRP A 112 2.82 0.35 5.97
C TRP A 112 4.01 -0.59 5.99
N LYS A 113 5.08 -0.21 6.70
CA LYS A 113 6.13 -1.13 7.16
C LYS A 113 5.66 -1.71 8.49
N LEU A 114 5.54 -3.03 8.54
CA LEU A 114 5.01 -3.78 9.67
C LEU A 114 6.14 -4.18 10.63
N GLU A 115 5.85 -4.18 11.93
CA GLU A 115 6.71 -4.75 12.96
C GLU A 115 6.49 -6.26 13.04
N VAL A 116 7.54 -7.07 12.90
CA VAL A 116 7.47 -8.51 13.09
C VAL A 116 7.63 -8.86 14.57
N GLU A 117 6.56 -9.39 15.18
CA GLU A 117 6.54 -9.87 16.56
C GLU A 117 6.28 -11.38 16.58
N LYS A 118 7.34 -12.19 16.75
CA LYS A 118 7.28 -13.67 16.81
C LYS A 118 6.62 -14.29 15.56
N LYS A 119 5.32 -14.58 15.63
CA LYS A 119 4.53 -15.24 14.57
C LYS A 119 3.43 -14.30 14.02
N ALA A 120 3.64 -13.00 14.12
CA ALA A 120 2.69 -11.99 13.69
C ALA A 120 3.42 -10.77 13.14
N ARG A 121 2.75 -10.05 12.24
CA ARG A 121 3.14 -8.73 11.75
C ARG A 121 2.16 -7.71 12.30
N THR A 122 2.63 -6.59 12.82
CA THR A 122 1.79 -5.60 13.50
C THR A 122 2.03 -4.19 13.01
N PHE A 123 1.01 -3.36 13.10
CA PHE A 123 1.08 -1.93 12.83
C PHE A 123 0.39 -1.15 13.96
N LEU A 124 1.06 -0.15 14.51
CA LEU A 124 0.51 0.69 15.58
C LEU A 124 -0.42 1.74 14.96
N VAL A 125 -1.73 1.50 15.04
CA VAL A 125 -2.75 2.39 14.48
C VAL A 125 -2.93 3.63 15.35
N ALA A 126 -2.99 3.44 16.67
CA ALA A 126 -3.15 4.55 17.60
C ALA A 126 -2.48 4.28 18.95
N GLU A 127 -2.05 5.35 19.62
CA GLU A 127 -1.57 5.33 21.00
C GLU A 127 -2.15 6.54 21.76
N ALA A 128 -2.65 6.29 22.96
CA ALA A 128 -3.11 7.34 23.88
C ALA A 128 -2.32 7.24 25.18
N GLY A 129 -1.71 8.35 25.60
CA GLY A 129 -0.97 8.48 26.84
C GLY A 129 -1.68 9.40 27.83
N PHE A 130 -1.86 8.95 29.07
CA PHE A 130 -2.55 9.73 30.10
C PHE A 130 -1.73 10.94 30.60
N LEU A 131 -0.39 10.81 30.65
CA LEU A 131 0.52 11.85 31.17
C LEU A 131 0.75 13.06 30.26
N SER A 132 0.37 12.98 28.98
CA SER A 132 0.54 14.07 28.01
C SER A 132 -0.74 14.86 27.74
N GLY A 133 -1.76 14.70 28.59
CA GLY A 133 -3.06 15.37 28.42
C GLY A 133 -3.91 14.75 27.31
N VAL A 134 -4.35 13.50 27.48
CA VAL A 134 -5.36 12.81 26.64
C VAL A 134 -5.21 13.03 25.12
N THR A 135 -3.98 13.15 24.61
CA THR A 135 -3.72 13.24 23.18
C THR A 135 -3.59 11.83 22.62
N ALA A 136 -4.51 11.44 21.74
CA ALA A 136 -4.38 10.23 20.95
C ALA A 136 -3.63 10.55 19.66
N THR A 137 -2.53 9.85 19.39
CA THR A 137 -1.83 9.90 18.10
C THR A 137 -2.32 8.76 17.22
N THR A 138 -2.60 9.04 15.96
CA THR A 138 -2.97 8.03 14.95
C THR A 138 -1.89 7.96 13.88
N ASN A 139 -1.50 6.75 13.52
CA ASN A 139 -0.59 6.52 12.40
C ASN A 139 -1.42 5.93 11.25
N TYR A 140 -1.54 6.69 10.17
CA TYR A 140 -2.20 6.21 8.95
C TYR A 140 -1.20 5.76 7.89
N ASN A 141 0.04 6.27 7.91
CA ASN A 141 1.14 5.88 7.03
C ASN A 141 2.46 5.99 7.78
N ASN A 142 3.35 5.02 7.61
CA ASN A 142 4.74 5.11 8.09
C ASN A 142 5.78 4.89 6.99
N VAL A 143 5.34 4.57 5.76
CA VAL A 143 6.21 4.56 4.58
C VAL A 143 5.83 5.77 3.72
N PRO A 144 6.75 6.72 3.50
CA PRO A 144 6.50 7.83 2.60
C PRO A 144 6.44 7.31 1.15
N PHE A 145 5.49 7.82 0.39
CA PHE A 145 5.36 7.51 -1.03
C PHE A 145 4.83 8.71 -1.82
N VAL A 146 5.15 8.72 -3.11
CA VAL A 146 4.53 9.59 -4.10
C VAL A 146 3.85 8.69 -5.12
N ALA A 147 2.55 8.89 -5.32
CA ALA A 147 1.78 8.16 -6.30
C ALA A 147 1.35 9.08 -7.44
N LYS A 148 1.25 8.52 -8.64
CA LYS A 148 0.74 9.21 -9.83
C LYS A 148 -0.52 8.52 -10.31
N LYS A 149 -1.37 9.26 -11.03
CA LYS A 149 -2.48 8.67 -11.77
C LYS A 149 -1.93 7.69 -12.80
N TYR A 150 -2.58 6.53 -12.93
CA TYR A 150 -2.18 5.49 -13.86
C TYR A 150 -3.42 4.87 -14.49
N GLY A 151 -3.50 4.89 -15.81
CA GLY A 151 -4.68 4.43 -16.53
C GLY A 151 -5.97 5.13 -16.08
N GLU A 152 -7.10 4.43 -16.16
CA GLU A 152 -8.42 5.02 -15.93
C GLU A 152 -8.88 4.97 -14.45
N GLY A 153 -8.32 4.08 -13.65
CA GLY A 153 -8.78 3.89 -12.27
C GLY A 153 -7.72 3.37 -11.32
N CYS A 154 -6.45 3.58 -11.63
CA CYS A 154 -5.33 3.16 -10.79
C CYS A 154 -4.45 4.34 -10.37
N TYR A 155 -3.66 4.06 -9.33
CA TYR A 155 -2.47 4.82 -9.00
C TYR A 155 -1.23 3.93 -9.16
N ILE A 156 -0.12 4.55 -9.52
CA ILE A 156 1.21 3.91 -9.58
C ILE A 156 2.14 4.55 -8.58
N ILE A 157 2.91 3.73 -7.86
CA ILE A 157 3.91 4.16 -6.88
C ILE A 157 5.27 3.63 -7.31
N PHE A 158 6.28 4.49 -7.23
CA PHE A 158 7.67 4.13 -7.46
C PHE A 158 8.45 4.32 -6.16
N PHE A 159 9.10 3.27 -5.70
CA PHE A 159 10.12 3.31 -4.66
C PHE A 159 11.48 3.17 -5.33
N ASP A 160 12.36 4.16 -5.16
CA ASP A 160 13.73 4.08 -5.68
C ASP A 160 14.53 2.99 -4.95
N ASN A 161 14.28 2.86 -3.65
CA ASN A 161 14.87 1.82 -2.82
C ASN A 161 13.95 1.48 -1.66
N ILE A 162 13.36 0.28 -1.68
CA ILE A 162 12.61 -0.26 -0.54
C ILE A 162 13.53 -1.16 0.30
N GLU A 163 13.59 -0.87 1.60
CA GLU A 163 14.44 -1.62 2.54
C GLU A 163 13.84 -2.98 2.88
N PRO A 164 14.67 -3.96 3.30
CA PRO A 164 14.19 -5.23 3.85
C PRO A 164 13.16 -5.04 4.97
N GLY A 165 12.16 -5.91 4.99
CA GLY A 165 11.08 -5.89 5.97
C GLY A 165 9.74 -6.40 5.44
N GLU A 166 8.73 -6.29 6.28
CA GLU A 166 7.37 -6.72 5.99
C GLU A 166 6.50 -5.49 5.68
N TYR A 167 5.72 -5.56 4.62
CA TYR A 167 4.92 -4.43 4.16
C TYR A 167 3.46 -4.81 3.91
N ALA A 168 2.59 -3.82 4.07
CA ALA A 168 1.18 -3.89 3.74
C ALA A 168 0.73 -2.65 2.97
N VAL A 169 -0.12 -2.85 1.98
CA VAL A 169 -0.89 -1.78 1.33
C VAL A 169 -2.32 -1.87 1.84
N ASN A 170 -2.77 -0.79 2.48
CA ASN A 170 -4.10 -0.67 3.05
C ASN A 170 -5.06 0.03 2.08
N THR A 171 -6.05 -0.70 1.57
CA THR A 171 -7.17 -0.14 0.79
C THR A 171 -8.53 -0.31 1.47
N ASP A 172 -8.66 -1.19 2.47
CA ASP A 172 -9.95 -1.55 3.08
C ASP A 172 -9.89 -1.89 4.59
N PHE A 173 -8.74 -1.70 5.25
CA PHE A 173 -8.39 -2.00 6.65
C PHE A 173 -8.54 -3.45 7.14
N ALA A 174 -9.43 -4.24 6.54
CA ALA A 174 -9.74 -5.60 6.97
C ALA A 174 -8.83 -6.62 6.30
N ASN A 175 -8.50 -6.43 5.02
CA ASN A 175 -7.74 -7.34 4.19
C ASN A 175 -6.64 -6.58 3.46
N LEU A 176 -5.43 -6.69 3.99
CA LEU A 176 -4.29 -5.91 3.54
C LEU A 176 -3.52 -6.69 2.47
N SER A 177 -3.15 -6.03 1.38
CA SER A 177 -2.25 -6.61 0.39
C SER A 177 -0.83 -6.58 0.94
N THR A 178 -0.22 -7.75 1.15
CA THR A 178 1.07 -7.86 1.85
C THR A 178 2.19 -8.34 0.94
N PHE A 179 3.42 -7.95 1.28
CA PHE A 179 4.64 -8.44 0.65
C PHE A 179 5.85 -8.31 1.59
N SER A 180 6.82 -9.19 1.39
CA SER A 180 8.09 -9.25 2.11
C SER A 180 9.19 -8.74 1.19
N VAL A 181 10.01 -7.82 1.68
CA VAL A 181 11.25 -7.37 1.02
C VAL A 181 12.42 -8.08 1.68
N GLN A 182 13.22 -8.78 0.87
CA GLN A 182 14.38 -9.58 1.29
C GLN A 182 15.69 -9.02 0.74
#